data_AF-A0A958K899-F1
#
_entry.id   AF-A0A958K899-F1
#
_cell.length_a   1.000
_cell.length_b   1.000
_cell.length_c   1.000
_cell.angle_alpha   90.00
_cell.angle_beta   90.00
_cell.angle_gamma   90.00
#
_symmetry.space_group_name_H-M   'P 1'
#
loop_
_entity.id
_entity.type
_entity.pdbx_description
1 polymer ?
#
loop_
_entity_poly.entity_id
_entity_poly.type
_entity_poly.pdbx_seq_one_letter_code
_entity_poly.pdbx_strand_id
1 'polypeptide(L)'
;MSENTATNRPASLNILPDQDHLRDDSTMLRRMPWPRQEQLDPPRALRGLARIIDGGLCHRCGSCVGICPTNVLSLDKLDYPKIKNLSACTDCDLCVKVCPGDEFDYQRHHQERFGQSGQLESTHGHFIDAVIAHTNLDNLRQKATSGGLVTALLLHLLESKQIDGAIVIAADQENLWKGKPIVARSAEEMV
;
A
#
# COMPACT_ATOMS: atom_id res chain seq x y z
N MET A 1 -4.60 -51.46 -35.41
CA MET A 1 -3.90 -50.23 -35.82
C MET A 1 -4.79 -49.07 -35.40
N SER A 2 -4.40 -48.49 -34.27
CA SER A 2 -4.98 -47.31 -33.67
C SER A 2 -4.64 -46.07 -34.48
N GLU A 3 -5.59 -45.17 -34.65
CA GLU A 3 -5.27 -43.74 -34.72
C GLU A 3 -6.37 -42.98 -33.97
N ASN A 4 -6.03 -42.70 -32.72
CA ASN A 4 -6.80 -41.91 -31.78
C ASN A 4 -6.49 -40.44 -32.09
N THR A 5 -7.34 -39.78 -32.88
CA THR A 5 -7.26 -38.34 -33.10
C THR A 5 -7.79 -37.62 -31.87
N ALA A 6 -6.92 -37.49 -30.87
CA ALA A 6 -7.13 -36.62 -29.73
C ALA A 6 -7.30 -35.18 -30.25
N THR A 7 -8.55 -34.76 -30.40
CA THR A 7 -8.91 -33.36 -30.60
C THR A 7 -8.47 -32.61 -29.35
N ASN A 8 -7.36 -31.88 -29.47
CA ASN A 8 -6.82 -31.01 -28.45
C ASN A 8 -7.84 -29.89 -28.18
N ARG A 9 -8.73 -30.10 -27.20
CA ARG A 9 -9.59 -29.03 -26.69
C ARG A 9 -8.68 -28.12 -25.86
N PRO A 10 -8.43 -26.87 -26.26
CA PRO A 10 -7.79 -25.93 -25.33
C PRO A 10 -8.67 -25.87 -24.08
N ALA A 11 -8.04 -25.88 -22.91
CA ALA A 11 -8.75 -25.78 -21.63
C ALA A 11 -9.75 -24.61 -21.72
N SER A 12 -10.99 -24.85 -21.28
CA SER A 12 -12.07 -23.86 -21.19
C SER A 12 -11.81 -22.81 -20.09
N LEU A 13 -10.57 -22.35 -20.00
CA LEU A 13 -10.05 -21.43 -19.02
C LEU A 13 -9.57 -20.20 -19.77
N ASN A 14 -10.19 -19.05 -19.53
CA ASN A 14 -9.60 -17.80 -19.94
C ASN A 14 -8.55 -17.44 -18.90
N ILE A 15 -7.30 -17.77 -19.22
CA ILE A 15 -6.15 -17.35 -18.41
C ILE A 15 -6.05 -15.83 -18.62
N LEU A 16 -6.45 -15.05 -17.62
CA LEU A 16 -6.12 -13.62 -17.60
C LEU A 16 -4.59 -13.53 -17.65
N PRO A 17 -4.02 -12.70 -18.53
CA PRO A 17 -2.57 -12.64 -18.69
C PRO A 17 -1.95 -12.21 -17.35
N ASP A 18 -1.01 -13.00 -16.85
CA ASP A 18 -0.09 -12.51 -15.84
C ASP A 18 0.52 -11.22 -16.39
N GLN A 19 0.49 -10.14 -15.60
CA GLN A 19 0.83 -8.75 -15.94
C GLN A 19 -0.32 -7.80 -16.33
N ASP A 20 -1.59 -8.16 -16.16
CA ASP A 20 -2.65 -7.15 -16.27
C ASP A 20 -2.51 -6.06 -15.18
N HIS A 21 -2.77 -4.82 -15.57
CA HIS A 21 -2.76 -3.67 -14.67
C HIS A 21 -4.09 -3.60 -13.90
N LEU A 22 -4.12 -2.93 -12.75
CA LEU A 22 -5.36 -2.71 -11.98
C LEU A 22 -6.01 -1.35 -12.26
N ARG A 23 -5.74 -0.75 -13.43
CA ARG A 23 -6.17 0.60 -13.86
C ARG A 23 -6.42 0.64 -15.37
N ASP A 24 -6.97 1.75 -15.88
CA ASP A 24 -7.02 2.10 -17.29
C ASP A 24 -7.62 0.99 -18.19
N ASP A 25 -8.92 0.69 -18.04
CA ASP A 25 -9.67 -0.34 -18.81
C ASP A 25 -9.22 -1.81 -18.62
N SER A 26 -8.56 -2.11 -17.51
CA SER A 26 -8.18 -3.48 -17.13
C SER A 26 -9.34 -4.48 -17.14
N THR A 27 -9.04 -5.77 -17.33
CA THR A 27 -10.07 -6.82 -17.25
C THR A 27 -10.79 -6.86 -15.90
N MET A 28 -10.11 -6.38 -14.85
CA MET A 28 -10.64 -6.23 -13.49
C MET A 28 -11.75 -5.16 -13.37
N LEU A 29 -11.79 -4.21 -14.29
CA LEU A 29 -12.76 -3.10 -14.32
C LEU A 29 -13.93 -3.35 -15.28
N ARG A 30 -13.81 -4.30 -16.21
CA ARG A 30 -14.86 -4.57 -17.21
C ARG A 30 -16.15 -5.07 -16.55
N ARG A 31 -17.29 -4.51 -16.97
CA ARG A 31 -18.61 -5.03 -16.61
C ARG A 31 -18.77 -6.43 -17.20
N MET A 32 -18.92 -7.42 -16.34
CA MET A 32 -19.21 -8.79 -16.78
C MET A 32 -20.55 -8.85 -17.50
N PRO A 33 -20.63 -9.52 -18.66
CA PRO A 33 -21.89 -9.77 -19.34
C PRO A 33 -22.79 -10.65 -18.45
N TRP A 34 -24.10 -10.39 -18.49
CA TRP A 34 -25.10 -11.26 -17.89
C TRP A 34 -25.56 -12.29 -18.92
N PRO A 35 -25.71 -13.59 -18.57
CA PRO A 35 -25.54 -14.18 -17.25
C PRO A 35 -24.07 -14.34 -16.83
N ARG A 36 -23.80 -14.31 -15.51
CA ARG A 36 -22.44 -14.49 -14.97
C ARG A 36 -21.89 -15.84 -15.39
N GLN A 37 -20.69 -15.85 -15.96
CA GLN A 37 -19.95 -17.05 -16.31
C GLN A 37 -18.85 -17.23 -15.25
N GLU A 38 -19.05 -18.14 -14.28
CA GLU A 38 -18.13 -18.36 -13.14
C GLU A 38 -16.65 -18.55 -13.56
N GLN A 39 -16.41 -19.09 -14.76
CA GLN A 39 -15.06 -19.31 -15.31
C GLN A 39 -14.34 -18.05 -15.82
N LEU A 40 -15.01 -16.90 -15.87
CA LEU A 40 -14.48 -15.62 -16.36
C LEU A 40 -14.32 -14.55 -15.27
N ASP A 41 -14.76 -14.85 -14.05
CA ASP A 41 -14.89 -13.82 -13.02
C ASP A 41 -13.55 -13.61 -12.30
N PRO A 42 -12.95 -12.41 -12.40
CA PRO A 42 -11.75 -12.13 -11.63
C PRO A 42 -12.02 -12.18 -10.12
N PRO A 43 -11.00 -12.43 -9.27
CA PRO A 43 -11.16 -12.43 -7.83
C PRO A 43 -11.83 -11.13 -7.33
N ARG A 44 -12.81 -11.27 -6.44
CA ARG A 44 -13.57 -10.13 -5.89
C ARG A 44 -12.65 -9.11 -5.22
N ALA A 45 -11.65 -9.58 -4.47
CA ALA A 45 -10.65 -8.74 -3.83
C ALA A 45 -9.86 -7.88 -4.85
N LEU A 46 -9.46 -8.47 -5.98
CA LEU A 46 -8.72 -7.73 -7.01
C LEU A 46 -9.62 -6.74 -7.77
N ARG A 47 -10.90 -7.03 -7.95
CA ARG A 47 -11.89 -6.06 -8.44
C ARG A 47 -12.04 -4.86 -7.49
N GLY A 48 -12.10 -5.12 -6.18
CA GLY A 48 -12.15 -4.05 -5.17
C GLY A 48 -10.93 -3.14 -5.27
N LEU A 49 -9.74 -3.75 -5.31
CA LEU A 49 -8.49 -3.00 -5.45
C LEU A 49 -8.42 -2.20 -6.77
N ALA A 50 -8.86 -2.79 -7.88
CA ALA A 50 -8.92 -2.08 -9.17
C ALA A 50 -9.82 -0.85 -9.12
N ARG A 51 -10.99 -0.94 -8.46
CA ARG A 51 -11.90 0.21 -8.30
C ARG A 51 -11.28 1.34 -7.48
N ILE A 52 -10.55 1.02 -6.41
CA ILE A 52 -9.85 2.03 -5.58
C ILE A 52 -8.81 2.77 -6.43
N ILE A 53 -8.06 2.02 -7.25
CA ILE A 53 -7.00 2.59 -8.09
C ILE A 53 -7.60 3.46 -9.20
N ASP A 54 -8.60 2.95 -9.91
CA ASP A 54 -9.29 3.67 -10.98
C ASP A 54 -10.06 4.91 -10.47
N GLY A 55 -10.60 4.82 -9.25
CA GLY A 55 -11.21 5.94 -8.54
C GLY A 55 -10.22 7.01 -8.04
N GLY A 56 -8.91 6.83 -8.27
CA GLY A 56 -7.89 7.79 -7.85
C GLY A 56 -7.60 7.82 -6.35
N LEU A 57 -8.03 6.80 -5.60
CA LEU A 57 -7.86 6.71 -4.14
C LEU A 57 -6.59 5.93 -3.73
N CYS A 58 -5.84 5.41 -4.71
CA CYS A 58 -4.61 4.67 -4.45
C CYS A 58 -3.43 5.59 -4.12
N HIS A 59 -2.89 5.45 -2.91
CA HIS A 59 -1.75 6.21 -2.40
C HIS A 59 -0.39 5.60 -2.75
N ARG A 60 -0.35 4.49 -3.51
CA ARG A 60 0.89 3.80 -3.91
C ARG A 60 1.77 3.35 -2.73
N CYS A 61 1.14 3.02 -1.60
CA CYS A 61 1.85 2.66 -0.36
C CYS A 61 2.36 1.21 -0.32
N GLY A 62 1.87 0.33 -1.20
CA GLY A 62 2.28 -1.07 -1.25
C GLY A 62 1.73 -1.98 -0.14
N SER A 63 0.82 -1.52 0.73
CA SER A 63 0.23 -2.34 1.79
C SER A 63 -0.44 -3.61 1.25
N CYS A 64 -1.11 -3.52 0.09
CA CYS A 64 -1.73 -4.65 -0.58
C CYS A 64 -0.71 -5.72 -1.05
N VAL A 65 0.50 -5.30 -1.42
CA VAL A 65 1.60 -6.21 -1.77
C VAL A 65 2.17 -6.86 -0.51
N GLY A 66 2.44 -6.07 0.53
CA GLY A 66 3.03 -6.56 1.78
C GLY A 66 2.13 -7.51 2.57
N ILE A 67 0.81 -7.31 2.55
CA ILE A 67 -0.13 -8.15 3.29
C ILE A 67 -0.48 -9.47 2.57
N CYS A 68 -0.18 -9.58 1.27
CA CYS A 68 -0.64 -10.70 0.45
C CYS A 68 0.14 -11.99 0.81
N PRO A 69 -0.51 -13.01 1.41
CA PRO A 69 0.19 -14.20 1.88
C PRO A 69 0.71 -15.08 0.75
N THR A 70 0.13 -14.96 -0.45
CA THR A 70 0.47 -15.75 -1.64
C THR A 70 1.21 -14.95 -2.72
N ASN A 71 1.64 -13.71 -2.41
CA ASN A 71 2.48 -12.88 -3.29
C ASN A 71 1.91 -12.67 -4.71
N VAL A 72 0.58 -12.44 -4.79
CA VAL A 72 -0.17 -12.23 -6.05
C VAL A 72 0.17 -10.90 -6.71
N LEU A 73 0.53 -9.90 -5.91
CA LEU A 73 0.73 -8.51 -6.33
C LEU A 73 2.21 -8.14 -6.31
N SER A 74 2.59 -7.19 -7.15
CA SER A 74 3.88 -6.49 -7.11
C SER A 74 3.69 -5.02 -7.44
N LEU A 75 4.70 -4.18 -7.23
CA LEU A 75 4.65 -2.78 -7.66
C LEU A 75 5.22 -2.62 -9.07
N ASP A 76 4.61 -1.75 -9.88
CA ASP A 76 5.16 -1.29 -11.16
C ASP A 76 6.19 -0.18 -10.96
N LYS A 77 6.73 0.38 -12.05
CA LYS A 77 7.76 1.42 -11.98
C LYS A 77 7.29 2.73 -11.32
N LEU A 78 5.97 2.96 -11.33
CA LEU A 78 5.30 4.11 -10.74
C LEU A 78 4.69 3.76 -9.37
N ASP A 79 5.08 2.64 -8.78
CA ASP A 79 4.64 2.18 -7.46
C ASP A 79 3.13 1.86 -7.37
N TYR A 80 2.48 1.61 -8.51
CA TYR A 80 1.13 1.05 -8.54
C TYR A 80 1.16 -0.46 -8.38
N PRO A 81 0.20 -1.05 -7.65
CA PRO A 81 0.07 -2.49 -7.61
C PRO A 81 -0.35 -3.05 -8.97
N LYS A 82 0.34 -4.11 -9.41
CA LYS A 82 0.06 -4.89 -10.60
C LYS A 82 0.01 -6.38 -10.27
N ILE A 83 -0.67 -7.15 -11.11
CA ILE A 83 -0.79 -8.59 -10.94
C ILE A 83 0.52 -9.27 -11.36
N LYS A 84 1.08 -10.07 -10.45
CA LYS A 84 2.30 -10.85 -10.65
C LYS A 84 2.00 -12.33 -10.87
N ASN A 85 1.05 -12.89 -10.13
CA ASN A 85 0.66 -14.30 -10.21
C ASN A 85 -0.81 -14.44 -9.83
N LEU A 86 -1.71 -14.33 -10.81
CA LEU A 86 -3.14 -14.37 -10.53
C LEU A 86 -3.58 -15.74 -9.99
N SER A 87 -2.97 -16.81 -10.48
CA SER A 87 -3.34 -18.19 -10.12
C SER A 87 -3.17 -18.51 -8.63
N ALA A 88 -2.32 -17.76 -7.92
CA ALA A 88 -2.10 -17.90 -6.49
C ALA A 88 -3.12 -17.11 -5.62
N CYS A 89 -4.07 -16.39 -6.25
CA CYS A 89 -5.06 -15.62 -5.52
C CYS A 89 -6.10 -16.52 -4.86
N THR A 90 -6.26 -16.39 -3.55
CA THR A 90 -7.24 -17.14 -2.74
C THR A 90 -8.53 -16.35 -2.48
N ASP A 91 -8.67 -15.15 -3.08
CA ASP A 91 -9.78 -14.22 -2.85
C ASP A 91 -10.03 -13.87 -1.36
N CYS A 92 -8.97 -13.88 -0.54
CA CYS A 92 -9.04 -13.68 0.92
C CYS A 92 -9.34 -12.24 1.40
N ASP A 93 -9.40 -11.27 0.48
CA ASP A 93 -9.78 -9.87 0.72
C ASP A 93 -8.81 -9.02 1.56
N LEU A 94 -7.69 -9.59 2.02
CA LEU A 94 -6.71 -8.86 2.85
C LEU A 94 -6.15 -7.61 2.16
N CYS A 95 -5.94 -7.66 0.84
CA CYS A 95 -5.41 -6.54 0.06
C CYS A 95 -6.36 -5.33 0.00
N VAL A 96 -7.66 -5.56 0.11
CA VAL A 96 -8.68 -4.50 0.16
C VAL A 96 -8.86 -3.99 1.59
N LYS A 97 -8.97 -4.91 2.56
CA LYS A 97 -9.14 -4.57 3.98
C LYS A 97 -8.01 -3.73 4.59
N VAL A 98 -6.78 -3.89 4.08
CA VAL A 98 -5.63 -3.08 4.53
C VAL A 98 -5.56 -1.73 3.80
N CYS A 99 -6.35 -1.53 2.75
CA CYS A 99 -6.24 -0.36 1.89
C CYS A 99 -6.95 0.84 2.52
N PRO A 100 -6.23 1.94 2.84
CA PRO A 100 -6.86 3.14 3.38
C PRO A 100 -7.72 3.89 2.33
N GLY A 101 -7.60 3.52 1.05
CA GLY A 101 -8.39 4.10 -0.04
C GLY A 101 -9.75 3.42 -0.26
N ASP A 102 -10.06 2.34 0.47
CA ASP A 102 -11.37 1.66 0.38
C ASP A 102 -12.40 2.33 1.29
N GLU A 103 -12.26 2.12 2.59
CA GLU A 103 -13.13 2.66 3.64
C GLU A 103 -12.28 3.09 4.84
N PHE A 104 -12.65 4.21 5.46
CA PHE A 104 -12.05 4.69 6.69
C PHE A 104 -13.15 5.13 7.67
N ASP A 105 -13.46 4.25 8.63
CA ASP A 105 -14.43 4.56 9.69
C ASP A 105 -13.76 5.43 10.77
N TYR A 106 -13.82 6.75 10.54
CA TYR A 106 -13.25 7.73 11.45
C TYR A 106 -13.81 7.62 12.87
N GLN A 107 -15.12 7.39 13.02
CA GLN A 107 -15.77 7.36 14.34
C GLN A 107 -15.28 6.18 15.16
N ARG A 108 -15.22 4.99 14.53
CA ARG A 108 -14.69 3.80 15.17
C ARG A 108 -13.22 3.96 15.57
N HIS A 109 -12.37 4.40 14.65
CA HIS A 109 -10.94 4.55 14.94
C HIS A 109 -10.67 5.62 16.01
N HIS A 110 -11.44 6.71 16.01
CA HIS A 110 -11.35 7.73 17.04
C HIS A 110 -11.75 7.19 18.42
N GLN A 111 -12.85 6.43 18.49
CA GLN A 111 -13.31 5.79 19.73
C GLN A 111 -12.29 4.78 20.25
N GLU A 112 -11.75 3.91 19.40
CA GLU A 112 -10.73 2.92 19.76
C GLU A 112 -9.44 3.57 20.29
N ARG A 113 -9.04 4.72 19.71
CA ARG A 113 -7.76 5.36 20.04
C ARG A 113 -7.83 6.35 21.20
N PHE A 114 -8.94 7.06 21.35
CA PHE A 114 -9.11 8.18 22.27
C PHE A 114 -10.27 8.01 23.28
N GLY A 115 -11.06 6.94 23.16
CA GLY A 115 -12.14 6.63 24.11
C GLY A 115 -13.39 7.51 23.98
N GLN A 116 -13.49 8.31 22.91
CA GLN A 116 -14.62 9.20 22.65
C GLN A 116 -14.95 9.27 21.16
N SER A 117 -16.17 9.68 20.81
CA SER A 117 -16.56 9.88 19.42
C SER A 117 -15.76 11.02 18.77
N GLY A 118 -15.47 10.87 17.49
CA GLY A 118 -14.72 11.88 16.73
C GLY A 118 -15.57 13.09 16.43
N GLN A 119 -15.09 14.28 16.80
CA GLN A 119 -15.72 15.55 16.45
C GLN A 119 -15.33 15.93 15.01
N LEU A 120 -16.32 16.14 14.15
CA LEU A 120 -16.12 16.47 12.74
C LEU A 120 -16.20 17.99 12.48
N GLU A 121 -16.43 18.80 13.52
CA GLU A 121 -16.50 20.25 13.41
C GLU A 121 -15.12 20.90 13.19
N SER A 122 -14.04 20.22 13.59
CA SER A 122 -12.66 20.70 13.46
C SER A 122 -11.90 19.98 12.36
N THR A 123 -11.20 20.74 11.53
CA THR A 123 -10.29 20.21 10.51
C THR A 123 -8.94 19.73 11.09
N HIS A 124 -8.64 20.06 12.35
CA HIS A 124 -7.36 19.72 12.99
C HIS A 124 -7.37 18.37 13.69
N GLY A 125 -8.56 17.77 13.89
CA GLY A 125 -8.73 16.53 14.64
C GLY A 125 -8.49 16.68 16.15
N HIS A 126 -8.16 15.58 16.82
CA HIS A 126 -7.94 15.52 18.26
C HIS A 126 -6.49 15.81 18.64
N PHE A 127 -6.25 16.86 19.43
CA PHE A 127 -4.94 17.23 19.94
C PHE A 127 -5.04 17.80 21.37
N ILE A 128 -3.94 17.74 22.12
CA ILE A 128 -3.83 18.32 23.49
C ILE A 128 -3.25 19.73 23.41
N ASP A 129 -2.22 19.91 22.58
CA ASP A 129 -1.51 21.17 22.41
C ASP A 129 -0.90 21.23 21.00
N ALA A 130 -0.59 22.43 20.52
CA ALA A 130 0.01 22.69 19.21
C ALA A 130 1.19 23.66 19.36
N VAL A 131 2.38 23.20 18.99
CA VAL A 131 3.64 23.95 19.17
C VAL A 131 4.44 24.02 17.88
N ILE A 132 5.21 25.09 17.71
CA ILE A 132 6.17 25.26 16.63
C ILE A 132 7.57 25.05 17.21
N ALA A 133 8.33 24.10 16.66
CA ALA A 133 9.67 23.77 17.14
C ALA A 133 10.61 23.35 16.00
N HIS A 134 11.92 23.45 16.25
CA HIS A 134 12.98 22.93 15.38
C HIS A 134 14.12 22.37 16.25
N THR A 135 15.00 21.58 15.63
CA THR A 135 16.19 21.05 16.31
C THR A 135 17.19 22.16 16.67
N ASN A 136 17.88 22.01 17.81
CA ASN A 136 19.01 22.85 18.21
C ASN A 136 20.35 22.34 17.62
N LEU A 137 20.33 21.26 16.85
CA LEU A 137 21.49 20.72 16.15
C LEU A 137 21.63 21.39 14.77
N ASP A 138 22.56 22.33 14.63
CA ASP A 138 22.73 23.13 13.41
C ASP A 138 22.97 22.27 12.15
N ASN A 139 23.79 21.23 12.27
CA ASN A 139 24.08 20.30 11.18
C ASN A 139 22.82 19.58 10.68
N LEU A 140 21.95 19.14 11.60
CA LEU A 140 20.70 18.48 11.27
C LEU A 140 19.69 19.48 10.69
N ARG A 141 19.61 20.68 11.27
CA ARG A 141 18.69 21.73 10.81
C ARG A 141 18.94 22.12 9.35
N GLN A 142 20.21 22.18 8.94
CA GLN A 142 20.60 22.51 7.56
C GLN A 142 20.28 21.40 6.54
N LYS A 143 20.27 20.14 6.98
CA LYS A 143 20.00 18.98 6.11
C LYS A 143 18.52 18.57 6.07
N ALA A 144 17.75 18.94 7.10
CA ALA A 144 16.38 18.52 7.23
C ALA A 144 15.41 19.36 6.37
N THR A 145 14.35 18.71 5.88
CA THR A 145 13.30 19.35 5.07
C THR A 145 12.53 20.44 5.82
N SER A 146 12.29 20.25 7.12
CA SER A 146 11.43 21.13 7.93
C SER A 146 11.95 21.27 9.36
N GLY A 147 13.20 21.74 9.52
CA GLY A 147 13.78 22.07 10.82
C GLY A 147 14.18 20.87 11.70
N GLY A 148 14.10 19.64 11.19
CA GLY A 148 14.73 18.46 11.81
C GLY A 148 14.11 17.96 13.10
N LEU A 149 12.91 18.42 13.48
CA LEU A 149 12.26 18.04 14.74
C LEU A 149 12.03 16.54 14.86
N VAL A 150 11.39 15.93 13.85
CA VAL A 150 11.09 14.49 13.85
C VAL A 150 12.39 13.68 13.93
N THR A 151 13.39 14.05 13.14
CA THR A 151 14.70 13.37 13.16
C THR A 151 15.37 13.49 14.52
N ALA A 152 15.38 14.67 15.14
CA ALA A 152 15.95 14.88 16.47
C ALA A 152 15.23 14.04 17.56
N LEU A 153 13.91 13.93 17.49
CA LEU A 153 13.14 13.08 18.41
C LEU A 153 13.51 11.60 18.25
N LEU A 154 13.60 11.10 17.02
CA LEU A 154 13.96 9.71 16.76
C LEU A 154 15.41 9.40 17.19
N LEU A 155 16.35 10.32 16.94
CA LEU A 155 17.73 10.20 17.43
C LEU A 155 17.75 10.11 18.96
N HIS A 156 17.03 10.98 19.65
CA HIS A 156 16.93 10.94 21.11
C HIS A 156 16.35 9.61 21.62
N LEU A 157 15.29 9.10 21.00
CA LEU A 157 14.70 7.80 21.37
C LEU A 157 15.66 6.63 21.14
N LEU A 158 16.47 6.69 20.09
CA LEU A 158 17.47 5.67 19.76
C LEU A 158 18.65 5.71 20.75
N GLU A 159 19.19 6.90 21.02
CA GLU A 159 20.29 7.13 21.97
C GLU A 159 19.89 6.75 23.41
N SER A 160 18.66 7.09 23.80
CA SER A 160 18.09 6.71 25.10
C SER A 160 17.60 5.26 25.17
N LYS A 161 17.75 4.49 24.07
CA LYS A 161 17.37 3.07 23.97
C LYS A 161 15.89 2.78 24.26
N GLN A 162 15.02 3.74 23.93
CA GLN A 162 13.56 3.55 23.95
C GLN A 162 13.06 2.86 22.68
N ILE A 163 13.85 2.91 21.61
CA ILE A 163 13.64 2.16 20.36
C ILE A 163 14.94 1.49 19.93
N ASP A 164 14.82 0.35 19.24
CA ASP A 164 15.96 -0.34 18.60
C ASP A 164 16.23 0.13 17.17
N GLY A 165 15.28 0.90 16.61
CA GLY A 165 15.35 1.44 15.26
C GLY A 165 14.07 2.18 14.88
N ALA A 166 14.15 2.97 13.81
CA ALA A 166 13.05 3.74 13.27
C ALA A 166 12.80 3.41 11.80
N ILE A 167 11.54 3.22 11.40
CA ILE A 167 11.17 3.12 9.99
C ILE A 167 11.09 4.54 9.44
N VAL A 168 11.97 4.88 8.51
CA VAL A 168 12.08 6.22 7.90
C VAL A 168 12.17 6.13 6.39
N ILE A 169 11.91 7.25 5.71
CA ILE A 169 12.09 7.38 4.27
C ILE A 169 13.39 8.15 4.01
N ALA A 170 14.38 7.47 3.43
CA ALA A 170 15.63 8.08 2.97
C ALA A 170 15.56 8.41 1.48
N ALA A 171 16.46 9.25 0.98
CA ALA A 171 16.60 9.45 -0.46
C ALA A 171 17.19 8.21 -1.14
N ASP A 172 16.60 7.78 -2.24
CA ASP A 172 17.18 6.74 -3.08
C ASP A 172 18.42 7.30 -3.83
N GLN A 173 19.56 6.62 -3.71
CA GLN A 173 20.84 7.06 -4.29
C GLN A 173 20.92 6.85 -5.81
N GLU A 174 20.12 5.93 -6.35
CA GLU A 174 20.05 5.66 -7.80
C GLU A 174 18.93 6.47 -8.45
N ASN A 175 17.82 6.66 -7.74
CA ASN A 175 16.65 7.39 -8.22
C ASN A 175 16.32 8.56 -7.28
N LEU A 176 17.07 9.66 -7.38
CA LEU A 176 17.02 10.80 -6.44
C LEU A 176 15.64 11.41 -6.15
N TRP A 177 14.66 11.20 -7.02
CA TRP A 177 13.27 11.66 -6.85
C TRP A 177 12.39 10.69 -6.04
N LYS A 178 12.88 9.48 -5.75
CA LYS A 178 12.18 8.46 -4.97
C LYS A 178 12.65 8.45 -3.51
N GLY A 179 11.69 8.21 -2.63
CA GLY A 179 11.96 7.83 -1.25
C GLY A 179 12.16 6.33 -1.14
N LYS A 180 13.16 5.91 -0.36
CA LYS A 180 13.45 4.52 -0.03
C LYS A 180 13.18 4.27 1.46
N PRO A 181 12.23 3.38 1.81
CA PRO A 181 12.01 3.02 3.20
C PRO A 181 13.21 2.23 3.74
N ILE A 182 13.71 2.60 4.91
CA ILE A 182 14.77 1.90 5.62
C ILE A 182 14.39 1.73 7.10
N VAL A 183 15.00 0.74 7.74
CA VAL A 183 14.99 0.62 9.20
C VAL A 183 16.30 1.21 9.70
N ALA A 184 16.29 2.48 10.09
CA ALA A 184 17.46 3.17 10.60
C ALA A 184 17.74 2.74 12.04
N ARG A 185 18.97 2.28 12.32
CA ARG A 185 19.44 1.82 13.63
C ARG A 185 20.63 2.61 14.16
N SER A 186 21.08 3.61 13.42
CA SER A 186 22.12 4.55 13.87
C SER A 186 21.79 5.98 13.47
N ALA A 187 22.51 6.94 14.05
CA ALA A 187 22.36 8.34 13.70
C ALA A 187 22.77 8.62 12.24
N GLU A 188 23.78 7.91 11.75
CA GLU A 188 24.26 8.01 10.37
C GLU A 188 23.24 7.49 9.35
N GLU A 189 22.46 6.48 9.71
CA GLU A 189 21.38 5.96 8.85
C GLU A 189 20.15 6.90 8.82
N MET A 190 20.03 7.80 9.79
CA MET A 190 18.89 8.72 9.94
C MET A 190 19.05 10.08 9.26
N VAL A 191 20.28 10.51 8.93
CA VAL A 191 20.64 11.90 8.56
C VAL A 191 21.28 12.01 7.19
#